data_AF-A0A939KQD8-F1
#
_entry.id   AF-A0A939KQD8-F1
#
_cell.length_a   1.000
_cell.length_b   1.000
_cell.length_c   1.000
_cell.angle_alpha   90.00
_cell.angle_beta   90.00
_cell.angle_gamma   90.00
#
_symmetry.space_group_name_H-M   'P 1'
#
loop_
_entity.id
_entity.type
_entity.pdbx_description
1 polymer ?
#
loop_
_entity_poly.entity_id
_entity_poly.type
_entity_poly.pdbx_seq_one_letter_code
_entity_poly.pdbx_strand_id
1 'polypeptide(L)'
;MAVDNKGFTREEIREFMHEYYLQPHGTRKEWLASTSVSDWTFRRWRTLMVQGDIDRGLIPREHGGMVPTNRELSAFEKARAKEMAAHRAEVEKLQKRVQELEDTNSALGKAIGLLHELSVPEPDTTPTSAQNDS
;
A
#
# COMPACT_ATOMS: atom_id res chain seq x y z
N MET A 1 -4.88 12.92 6.00
CA MET A 1 -3.95 12.41 7.03
C MET A 1 -4.64 12.61 8.37
N ALA A 2 -4.97 11.53 9.09
CA ALA A 2 -5.58 11.66 10.41
C ALA A 2 -4.45 11.88 11.42
N VAL A 3 -4.28 13.15 11.80
CA VAL A 3 -3.47 13.56 12.94
C VAL A 3 -4.35 13.35 14.16
N ASP A 4 -3.86 12.67 15.19
CA ASP A 4 -4.11 12.97 16.61
C ASP A 4 -3.55 11.91 17.56
N ASN A 5 -2.36 12.19 18.11
CA ASN A 5 -1.95 11.81 19.47
C ASN A 5 -0.84 12.76 19.97
N LYS A 6 -1.09 14.08 19.90
CA LYS A 6 -0.16 15.22 20.13
C LYS A 6 0.77 15.58 18.95
N GLY A 7 0.22 15.67 17.73
CA GLY A 7 0.97 16.18 16.57
C GLY A 7 1.89 15.18 15.86
N PHE A 8 1.95 13.93 16.31
CA PHE A 8 2.62 12.84 15.59
C PHE A 8 1.63 12.09 14.69
N THR A 9 2.09 11.77 13.48
CA THR A 9 1.44 10.87 12.54
C THR A 9 1.59 9.41 12.99
N ARG A 10 0.77 8.52 12.42
CA ARG A 10 0.82 7.08 12.74
C ARG A 10 2.15 6.47 12.33
N GLU A 11 2.67 6.91 11.20
CA GLU A 11 3.94 6.48 10.63
C GLU A 11 5.11 6.88 11.53
N GLU A 12 5.15 8.14 11.99
CA GLU A 12 6.17 8.62 12.94
C GLU A 12 6.11 7.86 14.28
N ILE A 13 4.90 7.60 14.79
CA ILE A 13 4.72 6.82 16.02
C ILE A 13 5.27 5.38 15.86
N ARG A 14 5.07 4.76 14.70
CA ARG A 14 5.62 3.42 14.40
C ARG A 14 7.12 3.44 14.26
N GLU A 15 7.67 4.40 13.53
CA GLU A 15 9.12 4.55 13.36
C GLU A 15 9.79 4.76 14.72
N PHE A 16 9.21 5.61 15.57
CA PHE A 16 9.69 5.83 16.93
C PHE A 16 9.70 4.55 17.77
N MET A 17 8.64 3.75 17.73
CA MET A 17 8.60 2.47 18.46
C MET A 17 9.61 1.46 17.90
N HIS A 18 9.75 1.39 16.59
CA HIS A 18 10.77 0.54 15.95
C HIS A 18 12.19 0.91 16.42
N GLU A 19 12.54 2.20 16.41
CA GLU A 19 13.83 2.69 16.91
C GLU A 19 14.04 2.36 18.40
N TYR A 20 12.99 2.47 19.21
CA TYR A 20 13.05 2.08 20.63
C TYR A 20 13.37 0.59 20.80
N TYR A 21 12.77 -0.30 19.99
CA TYR A 21 13.01 -1.74 20.08
C TYR A 21 14.37 -2.17 19.50
N LEU A 22 14.94 -1.38 18.59
CA LEU A 22 16.30 -1.55 18.09
C LEU A 22 17.37 -1.19 19.13
N GLN A 23 17.05 -0.39 20.14
CA GLN A 23 18.03 0.01 21.15
C GLN A 23 18.64 -1.20 21.88
N PRO A 24 19.97 -1.19 22.10
CA PRO A 24 20.65 -2.19 22.91
C PRO A 24 20.02 -2.42 24.28
N HIS A 25 20.26 -3.60 24.85
CA HIS A 25 19.75 -3.91 26.18
C HIS A 25 20.36 -2.93 27.21
N GLY A 26 19.50 -2.31 28.03
CA GLY A 26 19.91 -1.35 29.06
C GLY A 26 19.85 0.13 28.63
N THR A 27 19.96 0.45 27.34
CA THR A 27 20.01 1.86 26.87
C THR A 27 18.63 2.47 26.59
N ARG A 28 17.57 1.66 26.58
CA ARG A 28 16.20 2.08 26.22
C ARG A 28 15.65 3.24 27.05
N LYS A 29 15.96 3.27 28.35
CA LYS A 29 15.49 4.36 29.24
C LYS A 29 16.20 5.67 28.95
N GLU A 30 17.51 5.62 28.71
CA GLU A 30 18.31 6.79 28.37
C GLU A 30 17.93 7.34 26.99
N TRP A 31 17.74 6.45 26.01
CA TRP A 31 17.28 6.83 24.67
C TRP A 31 15.87 7.47 24.69
N LEU A 32 14.96 6.93 25.51
CA LEU A 32 13.64 7.54 25.67
C LEU A 32 13.75 8.93 26.32
N ALA A 33 14.65 9.08 27.31
CA ALA A 33 14.91 10.36 27.97
C ALA A 33 15.60 11.39 27.05
N SER A 34 16.35 10.96 26.02
CA SER A 34 16.92 11.86 25.01
C SER A 34 15.91 12.34 23.96
N THR A 35 14.68 11.81 23.97
CA THR A 35 13.63 12.19 23.02
C THR A 35 12.66 13.20 23.64
N SER A 36 11.97 14.00 22.80
CA SER A 36 10.86 14.87 23.19
C SER A 36 9.57 14.14 23.63
N VAL A 37 9.51 12.81 23.51
CA VAL A 37 8.33 12.00 23.84
C VAL A 37 8.34 11.65 25.33
N SER A 38 7.27 12.02 26.05
CA SER A 38 7.15 11.67 27.47
C SER A 38 6.90 10.16 27.67
N ASP A 39 7.44 9.62 28.76
CA ASP A 39 7.30 8.19 29.15
C ASP A 39 5.84 7.73 29.20
N TRP A 40 4.92 8.60 29.66
CA TRP A 40 3.48 8.30 29.65
C TRP A 40 2.89 8.23 28.24
N THR A 41 3.31 9.13 27.34
CA THR A 41 2.88 9.13 25.94
C THR A 41 3.36 7.87 25.23
N PHE A 42 4.62 7.49 25.46
CA PHE A 42 5.21 6.27 24.94
C PHE A 42 4.49 5.00 25.44
N ARG A 43 4.18 4.92 26.75
CA ARG A 43 3.39 3.81 27.30
C ARG A 43 2.01 3.68 26.63
N ARG A 44 1.35 4.80 26.37
CA ARG A 44 0.07 4.82 25.66
C ARG A 44 0.21 4.31 24.22
N TRP A 45 1.24 4.74 23.49
CA TRP A 45 1.53 4.24 22.14
C TRP A 45 1.76 2.73 22.09
N ARG A 46 2.49 2.18 23.06
CA ARG A 46 2.68 0.72 23.15
C ARG A 46 1.38 -0.05 23.31
N THR A 47 0.46 0.42 24.14
CA THR A 47 -0.85 -0.23 24.30
C THR A 47 -1.67 -0.13 23.02
N LEU A 48 -1.71 1.06 22.40
CA LEU A 48 -2.41 1.29 21.13
C LEU A 48 -1.90 0.38 20.01
N MET A 49 -0.59 0.12 19.99
CA MET A 49 0.04 -0.68 18.95
C MET A 49 -0.46 -2.12 18.95
N VAL A 50 -0.52 -2.75 20.13
CA VAL A 50 -0.95 -4.15 20.26
C VAL A 50 -2.44 -4.30 20.05
N GLN A 51 -3.22 -3.30 20.46
CA GLN A 51 -4.67 -3.29 20.21
C GLN A 51 -5.01 -3.06 18.73
N GLY A 52 -4.02 -2.67 17.89
CA GLY A 52 -4.24 -2.35 16.47
C GLY A 52 -4.89 -0.98 16.26
N ASP A 53 -5.01 -0.19 17.33
CA ASP A 53 -5.74 1.08 17.35
C ASP A 53 -4.94 2.22 16.72
N ILE A 54 -3.60 2.12 16.69
CA ILE A 54 -2.74 3.07 15.95
C ILE A 54 -3.11 3.08 14.47
N ASP A 55 -3.39 1.93 13.89
CA ASP A 55 -3.60 1.81 12.45
C ASP A 55 -5.01 2.23 12.05
N ARG A 56 -5.95 1.98 12.95
CA ARG A 56 -7.36 2.30 12.77
C ARG A 56 -7.67 3.76 13.12
N GLY A 57 -6.71 4.49 13.70
CA GLY A 57 -6.92 5.86 14.20
C GLY A 57 -7.96 5.91 15.31
N LEU A 58 -8.16 4.80 16.02
CA LEU A 58 -9.16 4.67 17.07
C LEU A 58 -8.55 5.09 18.40
N ILE A 59 -9.28 5.88 19.18
CA ILE A 59 -8.95 6.14 20.59
C ILE A 59 -9.53 4.97 21.40
N PRO A 60 -8.72 4.20 22.14
CA PRO A 60 -9.18 3.06 22.90
C PRO A 60 -10.27 3.47 23.88
N ARG A 61 -11.32 2.66 23.97
CA ARG A 61 -12.19 2.67 25.14
C ARG A 61 -11.39 2.08 26.29
N GLU A 62 -11.39 2.78 27.43
CA GLU A 62 -10.72 2.36 28.67
C GLU A 62 -11.25 1.00 29.11
N HIS A 63 -10.65 -0.07 28.60
CA HIS A 63 -10.79 -1.40 29.15
C HIS A 63 -9.41 -1.76 29.69
N GLY A 64 -9.34 -1.97 31.00
CA GLY A 64 -8.13 -2.27 31.77
C GLY A 64 -7.51 -3.63 31.41
N GLY A 65 -7.16 -3.79 30.14
CA GLY A 65 -6.40 -4.94 29.64
C GLY A 65 -4.95 -4.87 30.11
N MET A 66 -4.33 -6.05 30.18
CA MET A 66 -2.94 -6.19 30.58
C MET A 66 -2.03 -5.45 29.59
N VAL A 67 -1.13 -4.61 30.11
CA VAL A 67 -0.14 -3.91 29.27
C VAL A 67 0.77 -4.96 28.61
N PRO A 68 0.89 -4.96 27.28
CA PRO A 68 1.69 -5.96 26.58
C PRO A 68 3.18 -5.86 26.93
N THR A 69 3.82 -7.01 27.04
CA THR A 69 5.24 -7.12 27.36
C THR A 69 6.12 -6.61 26.21
N ASN A 70 7.37 -6.24 26.51
CA ASN A 70 8.34 -5.83 25.49
C ASN A 70 8.58 -6.90 24.41
N ARG A 71 8.47 -8.18 24.78
CA ARG A 71 8.67 -9.32 23.88
C ARG A 71 7.51 -9.46 22.90
N GLU A 72 6.29 -9.36 23.39
CA GLU A 72 5.07 -9.41 22.55
C GLU A 72 5.05 -8.26 21.55
N LEU A 73 5.41 -7.05 21.99
CA LEU A 73 5.51 -5.87 21.13
C LEU A 73 6.55 -6.04 20.01
N SER A 74 7.77 -6.48 20.35
CA SER A 74 8.80 -6.73 19.34
C SER A 74 8.43 -7.87 18.38
N ALA A 75 7.74 -8.91 18.86
CA ALA A 75 7.25 -9.99 18.01
C ALA A 75 6.17 -9.51 17.03
N PHE A 76 5.25 -8.68 17.52
CA PHE A 76 4.20 -8.06 16.71
C PHE A 76 4.79 -7.17 15.60
N GLU A 77 5.76 -6.32 15.94
CA GLU A 77 6.48 -5.49 14.96
C GLU A 77 7.14 -6.31 13.85
N LYS A 78 7.85 -7.38 14.23
CA LYS A 78 8.53 -8.26 13.27
C LYS A 78 7.54 -8.99 12.36
N ALA A 79 6.45 -9.51 12.92
CA ALA A 79 5.41 -10.20 12.16
C ALA A 79 4.78 -9.25 11.12
N ARG A 80 4.51 -8.02 11.53
CA ARG A 80 3.95 -7.00 10.66
C ARG A 80 4.91 -6.52 9.59
N ALA A 81 6.19 -6.32 9.92
CA ALA A 81 7.21 -5.96 8.93
C ALA A 81 7.30 -7.03 7.82
N LYS A 82 7.18 -8.31 8.21
CA LYS A 82 7.11 -9.44 7.29
C LYS A 82 5.86 -9.41 6.41
N GLU A 83 4.69 -9.13 7.00
CA GLU A 83 3.43 -8.99 6.27
C GLU A 83 3.50 -7.86 5.23
N MET A 84 4.01 -6.69 5.62
CA MET A 84 4.17 -5.55 4.71
C MET A 84 5.16 -5.86 3.58
N ALA A 85 6.26 -6.56 3.86
CA ALA A 85 7.21 -6.99 2.84
C ALA A 85 6.55 -7.98 1.85
N ALA A 86 5.76 -8.94 2.35
CA ALA A 86 5.02 -9.88 1.52
C ALA A 86 3.98 -9.16 0.64
N HIS A 87 3.20 -8.25 1.23
CA HIS A 87 2.21 -7.46 0.49
C HIS A 87 2.86 -6.58 -0.59
N ARG A 88 4.01 -5.96 -0.31
CA ARG A 88 4.75 -5.18 -1.31
C ARG A 88 5.20 -6.06 -2.48
N ALA A 89 5.72 -7.26 -2.19
CA ALA A 89 6.11 -8.21 -3.23
C ALA A 89 4.92 -8.68 -4.06
N GLU A 90 3.76 -8.89 -3.44
CA GLU A 90 2.52 -9.23 -4.14
C GLU A 90 2.03 -8.09 -5.04
N VAL A 91 2.02 -6.86 -4.54
CA VAL A 91 1.68 -5.67 -5.34
C VAL A 91 2.60 -5.53 -6.55
N GLU A 92 3.91 -5.70 -6.38
CA GLU A 92 4.88 -5.63 -7.49
C GLU A 92 4.60 -6.72 -8.54
N LYS A 93 4.30 -7.94 -8.10
CA LYS A 93 3.94 -9.05 -9.00
C LYS A 93 2.65 -8.74 -9.78
N LEU A 94 1.63 -8.23 -9.09
CA LEU A 94 0.35 -7.88 -9.72
C LEU A 94 0.53 -6.73 -10.72
N GLN A 95 1.32 -5.71 -10.38
CA GLN A 95 1.63 -4.60 -11.28
C GLN A 95 2.34 -5.08 -12.56
N LYS A 96 3.33 -5.96 -12.44
CA LYS A 96 3.98 -6.58 -13.61
C LYS A 96 2.98 -7.31 -14.48
N ARG A 97 2.06 -8.06 -13.87
CA ARG A 97 1.04 -8.81 -14.62
C ARG A 97 0.04 -7.89 -15.34
N VAL A 98 -0.35 -6.79 -14.70
CA VAL A 98 -1.21 -5.77 -15.34
C VAL A 98 -0.50 -5.16 -16.54
N GLN A 99 0.78 -4.78 -16.40
CA GLN A 99 1.56 -4.23 -17.52
C GLN A 99 1.64 -5.19 -18.71
N GLU A 100 1.93 -6.48 -18.45
CA GLU A 100 1.95 -7.50 -19.50
C GLU A 100 0.61 -7.59 -20.24
N LEU A 101 -0.50 -7.56 -19.50
CA LEU A 101 -1.84 -7.62 -20.11
C LEU A 101 -2.15 -6.36 -20.91
N GLU A 102 -1.78 -5.19 -20.42
CA GLU A 102 -1.94 -3.93 -21.15
C GLU A 102 -1.13 -3.91 -22.44
N ASP A 103 0.12 -4.39 -22.42
CA ASP A 103 0.97 -4.48 -23.60
C ASP A 103 0.39 -5.43 -24.64
N THR A 104 -0.11 -6.60 -24.22
CA THR A 104 -0.77 -7.55 -25.13
C THR A 104 -2.04 -6.97 -25.75
N ASN A 105 -2.88 -6.31 -24.96
CA ASN A 105 -4.10 -5.67 -25.46
C ASN A 105 -3.77 -4.53 -26.43
N SER A 106 -2.72 -3.75 -26.16
CA SER A 106 -2.22 -2.71 -27.07
C SER A 106 -1.77 -3.28 -28.41
N ALA A 107 -1.02 -4.38 -28.39
CA ALA A 107 -0.60 -5.08 -29.61
C ALA A 107 -1.78 -5.64 -30.40
N LEU A 108 -2.74 -6.27 -29.72
CA LEU A 108 -3.97 -6.77 -30.35
C LEU A 108 -4.80 -5.64 -30.95
N GLY A 109 -4.95 -4.51 -30.25
CA GLY A 109 -5.64 -3.33 -30.75
C GLY A 109 -5.00 -2.77 -32.02
N LYS A 110 -3.67 -2.70 -32.07
CA LYS A 110 -2.93 -2.30 -33.28
C LYS A 110 -3.15 -3.27 -34.44
N ALA A 111 -3.08 -4.58 -34.19
CA ALA A 111 -3.29 -5.59 -35.22
C ALA A 111 -4.71 -5.54 -35.80
N ILE A 112 -5.74 -5.34 -34.95
CA ILE A 112 -7.13 -5.15 -35.39
C ILE A 112 -7.26 -3.87 -36.21
N GLY A 113 -6.62 -2.77 -35.78
CA GLY A 113 -6.60 -1.52 -36.54
C GLY A 113 -6.01 -1.69 -37.95
N LEU A 114 -4.86 -2.35 -38.06
CA LEU A 114 -4.24 -2.65 -39.35
C LEU A 114 -5.13 -3.56 -40.22
N LEU A 115 -5.75 -4.59 -39.64
CA LEU A 115 -6.68 -5.46 -40.37
C LEU A 115 -7.90 -4.69 -40.89
N HIS A 116 -8.40 -3.74 -40.10
CA HIS A 116 -9.51 -2.88 -40.51
C HIS A 116 -9.10 -1.95 -41.66
N GLU A 117 -7.91 -1.36 -41.61
CA GLU A 117 -7.35 -0.55 -42.72
C GLU A 117 -7.18 -1.38 -44.00
N LEU A 118 -6.68 -2.62 -43.89
CA LEU A 118 -6.53 -3.56 -45.01
C LEU A 118 -7.87 -4.10 -45.53
N SER A 119 -8.88 -4.17 -44.67
CA SER A 119 -10.22 -4.65 -45.04
C SER A 119 -11.17 -3.55 -45.50
N VAL A 120 -10.72 -2.29 -45.58
CA VAL A 120 -11.51 -1.23 -46.24
C VAL A 120 -11.69 -1.67 -47.69
N PRO A 121 -12.94 -1.92 -48.14
CA PRO A 121 -13.17 -2.19 -49.55
C PRO A 121 -12.72 -0.97 -50.33
N GLU A 122 -11.85 -1.16 -51.32
CA GLU A 122 -11.67 -0.15 -52.36
C GLU A 122 -13.06 0.23 -52.88
N PRO A 123 -13.40 1.52 -53.00
CA PRO A 123 -14.64 1.94 -53.65
C PRO A 123 -14.46 1.69 -55.14
N ASP A 124 -14.48 0.42 -55.55
CA ASP A 124 -14.31 0.09 -56.94
C ASP A 124 -15.65 0.06 -57.63
N THR A 125 -15.69 0.90 -58.66
CA THR A 125 -16.58 0.87 -59.82
C THR A 125 -18.01 1.36 -59.61
N THR A 126 -18.20 2.65 -59.94
CA THR A 126 -19.41 3.11 -60.65
C THR A 126 -19.85 2.04 -61.66
N PRO A 127 -21.09 1.51 -61.59
CA PRO A 127 -21.65 0.82 -62.72
C PRO A 127 -21.99 1.87 -63.77
N THR A 128 -21.16 1.93 -64.82
CA THR A 128 -21.57 2.44 -66.12
C THR A 128 -22.79 1.61 -66.57
N SER A 129 -23.99 2.10 -66.28
CA SER A 129 -25.18 1.68 -67.01
C SER A 129 -25.39 2.68 -68.15
N ALA A 130 -24.66 2.45 -69.24
CA ALA A 130 -25.07 2.93 -70.54
C ALA A 130 -26.09 1.91 -71.09
N GLN A 131 -27.33 2.37 -71.21
CA GLN A 131 -28.33 2.04 -72.22
C GLN A 131 -28.68 0.57 -72.48
N ASN A 132 -29.97 0.25 -72.31
CA ASN A 132 -30.71 -0.55 -73.27
C ASN A 132 -32.15 -0.03 -73.41
N ASP A 133 -32.58 0.04 -74.67
CA ASP A 133 -33.81 0.61 -75.22
C ASP A 133 -35.12 0.03 -74.66
N SER A 134 -36.16 0.88 -74.57
CA SER A 134 -37.52 0.68 -75.13
C SER A 134 -38.39 1.93 -74.96
#